data_AF-A0A0N4T8G7-F1
#
_entry.id   AF-A0A0N4T8G7-F1
#
_cell.length_a   1.000
_cell.length_b   1.000
_cell.length_c   1.000
_cell.angle_alpha   90.00
_cell.angle_beta   90.00
_cell.angle_gamma   90.00
#
_symmetry.space_group_name_H-M   'P 1'
#
loop_
_entity.id
_entity.type
_entity.pdbx_description
1 polymer ?
#
loop_
_entity_poly.entity_id
_entity_poly.type
_entity_poly.pdbx_seq_one_letter_code
_entity_poly.pdbx_strand_id
1 'polypeptide(L)'
;MLVKCSSDPEIKEGKPSPEAYLVTMQRFRNPPVAPSNVLVFEDAPNGVLAAIRAGMNVVMVPDLRYVKVPDEGKEQIVEVLKSLEDFRPESVGLPAFDHL
;
A
#
# COMPACT_ATOMS: atom_id res chain seq x y z
N MET A 1 5.43 -13.38 9.21
CA MET A 1 5.64 -12.23 10.10
C MET A 1 4.44 -11.31 9.97
N LEU A 2 3.94 -10.77 11.08
CA LEU A 2 2.82 -9.84 11.10
C LEU A 2 3.27 -8.53 11.74
N VAL A 3 2.98 -7.40 11.09
CA VAL A 3 3.17 -6.04 11.64
C VAL A 3 1.78 -5.44 11.78
N LYS A 4 1.42 -4.98 12.99
CA LYS A 4 0.11 -4.38 13.24
C LYS A 4 0.27 -2.94 13.68
N CYS A 5 -0.18 -2.00 12.85
CA CYS A 5 -0.06 -0.56 13.08
C CYS A 5 -0.46 -0.11 14.50
N SER A 6 -1.47 -0.75 15.10
CA SER A 6 -2.02 -0.32 16.39
C SER A 6 -1.30 -0.91 17.62
N SER A 7 -0.38 -1.85 17.46
CA SER A 7 0.21 -2.59 18.59
C SER A 7 1.68 -2.95 18.40
N ASP A 8 2.26 -2.65 17.25
CA ASP A 8 3.67 -2.90 17.01
C ASP A 8 4.51 -1.86 17.77
N PRO A 9 5.47 -2.29 18.63
CA PRO A 9 6.23 -1.36 19.46
C PRO A 9 7.18 -0.44 18.68
N GLU A 10 7.51 -0.78 17.43
CA GLU A 10 8.34 0.08 16.57
C GLU A 10 7.53 1.17 15.86
N ILE A 11 6.20 1.11 15.93
CA ILE A 11 5.28 2.11 15.35
C ILE A 11 4.80 3.03 16.46
N LYS A 12 5.23 4.28 16.39
CA LYS A 12 4.90 5.35 17.36
C LYS A 12 3.72 6.17 16.88
N GLU A 13 3.61 6.35 15.57
CA GLU A 13 2.55 7.13 14.94
C GLU A 13 1.75 6.28 13.95
N GLY A 14 0.42 6.29 14.11
CA GLY A 14 -0.49 5.61 13.19
C GLY A 14 -0.61 6.34 11.85
N LYS A 15 -1.28 5.68 10.89
CA LYS A 15 -1.65 6.28 9.60
C LYS A 15 -2.34 7.65 9.81
N PRO A 16 -1.94 8.73 9.11
CA PRO A 16 -1.20 8.72 7.84
C PRO A 16 0.34 8.79 7.99
N SER A 17 0.90 8.51 9.16
CA SER A 17 2.35 8.30 9.28
C SER A 17 2.81 7.09 8.45
N PRO A 18 3.98 7.14 7.78
CA PRO A 18 4.49 6.05 6.95
C PRO A 18 5.07 4.88 7.75
N GLU A 19 5.24 5.03 9.07
CA GLU A 19 5.98 4.10 9.92
C GLU A 19 5.52 2.64 9.76
N ALA A 20 4.21 2.40 9.69
CA ALA A 20 3.68 1.04 9.55
C ALA A 20 4.19 0.32 8.30
N TYR A 21 4.32 1.02 7.18
CA TYR A 21 4.83 0.42 5.95
C TYR A 21 6.35 0.33 5.94
N LEU A 22 7.05 1.34 6.46
CA LEU A 22 8.51 1.32 6.55
C LEU A 22 9.00 0.20 7.46
N VAL A 23 8.39 0.03 8.64
CA VAL A 23 8.68 -1.09 9.56
C VAL A 23 8.38 -2.42 8.88
N THR A 24 7.25 -2.54 8.17
CA THR A 24 6.91 -3.77 7.43
C THR A 24 7.96 -4.10 6.36
N MET A 25 8.35 -3.11 5.55
CA MET A 25 9.37 -3.24 4.50
C MET A 25 10.73 -3.69 5.07
N GLN A 26 11.16 -3.10 6.19
CA GLN A 26 12.46 -3.40 6.80
C GLN A 26 12.54 -4.81 7.39
N ARG A 27 11.41 -5.41 7.76
CA ARG A 27 11.41 -6.74 8.37
C ARG A 27 11.29 -7.90 7.35
N PHE A 28 11.23 -7.62 6.05
CA PHE A 28 11.41 -8.67 5.05
C PHE A 28 12.82 -9.29 5.19
N ARG A 29 12.93 -10.61 5.00
CA ARG A 29 14.24 -11.29 5.06
C ARG A 29 15.24 -10.72 4.04
N ASN A 30 14.73 -10.40 2.85
CA ASN A 30 15.44 -9.67 1.80
C ASN A 30 14.63 -8.39 1.54
N PRO A 31 14.94 -7.27 2.23
CA PRO A 31 14.20 -6.03 2.06
C PRO A 31 14.24 -5.54 0.60
N PRO A 32 13.14 -4.95 0.09
CA PRO A 32 13.14 -4.29 -1.21
C PRO A 32 14.21 -3.19 -1.26
N VAL A 33 14.87 -3.02 -2.42
CA VAL A 33 15.99 -2.07 -2.60
C VAL A 33 15.55 -0.61 -2.38
N ALA A 34 14.32 -0.28 -2.73
CA ALA A 34 13.73 1.04 -2.55
C ALA A 34 12.25 0.92 -2.18
N PRO A 35 11.67 1.89 -1.44
CA PRO A 35 10.24 1.89 -1.15
C PRO A 35 9.36 1.90 -2.41
N SER A 36 9.82 2.52 -3.50
CA SER A 36 9.12 2.50 -4.79
C SER A 36 9.00 1.11 -5.43
N ASN A 37 9.74 0.11 -4.93
CA ASN A 37 9.58 -1.30 -5.32
C ASN A 37 8.55 -2.04 -4.46
N VAL A 38 7.80 -1.34 -3.61
CA VAL A 38 6.72 -1.88 -2.79
C VAL A 38 5.38 -1.40 -3.35
N LEU A 39 4.46 -2.35 -3.51
CA LEU A 39 3.06 -2.09 -3.84
C LEU A 39 2.20 -2.32 -2.60
N VAL A 40 1.49 -1.28 -2.17
CA VAL A 40 0.55 -1.31 -1.05
C VAL A 40 -0.88 -1.44 -1.58
N PHE A 41 -1.73 -2.21 -0.90
CA PHE A 41 -3.18 -2.23 -1.12
C PHE A 41 -3.87 -1.61 0.08
N GLU A 42 -4.72 -0.60 -0.14
CA GLU A 42 -5.44 0.11 0.93
C GLU A 42 -6.86 0.47 0.55
N ASP A 43 -7.74 0.49 1.55
CA ASP A 43 -9.15 0.85 1.41
C ASP A 43 -9.46 2.27 1.92
N ALA A 44 -8.62 2.81 2.81
CA ALA A 44 -8.86 4.07 3.49
C ALA A 44 -7.87 5.18 3.06
N PRO A 45 -8.34 6.45 2.94
CA PRO A 45 -7.49 7.57 2.51
C PRO A 45 -6.25 7.81 3.39
N ASN A 46 -6.35 7.57 4.71
CA ASN A 46 -5.22 7.73 5.61
C ASN A 46 -4.12 6.68 5.37
N GLY A 47 -4.50 5.47 4.97
CA GLY A 47 -3.57 4.41 4.61
C GLY A 47 -2.92 4.63 3.26
N VAL A 48 -3.68 5.16 2.28
CA VAL A 48 -3.14 5.63 1.00
C VAL A 48 -2.10 6.71 1.23
N LEU A 49 -2.41 7.73 2.03
CA LEU A 49 -1.45 8.78 2.38
C LEU A 49 -0.21 8.24 3.10
N ALA A 50 -0.37 7.26 4.01
CA ALA A 50 0.77 6.63 4.66
C ALA A 50 1.68 5.88 3.66
N ALA A 51 1.13 5.23 2.64
CA ALA A 51 1.91 4.53 1.61
C ALA A 51 2.67 5.53 0.73
N ILE A 52 1.98 6.60 0.32
CA ILE A 52 2.54 7.72 -0.44
C ILE A 52 3.73 8.33 0.32
N ARG A 53 3.54 8.66 1.60
CA ARG A 53 4.58 9.23 2.48
C ARG A 53 5.72 8.26 2.77
N ALA A 54 5.48 6.96 2.64
CA ALA A 54 6.54 5.95 2.73
C ALA A 54 7.37 5.86 1.43
N GLY A 55 6.99 6.59 0.37
CA GLY A 55 7.62 6.52 -0.95
C GLY A 55 7.23 5.27 -1.74
N MET A 56 6.12 4.62 -1.37
CA MET A 56 5.65 3.37 -1.98
C MET A 56 4.57 3.63 -3.03
N ASN A 57 4.38 2.67 -3.92
CA ASN A 57 3.25 2.66 -4.84
C ASN A 57 2.02 2.11 -4.12
N VAL A 58 0.83 2.57 -4.49
CA VAL A 58 -0.42 2.13 -3.86
C VAL A 58 -1.54 1.87 -4.87
N VAL A 59 -2.23 0.75 -4.69
CA VAL A 59 -3.53 0.46 -5.30
C VAL A 59 -4.59 0.69 -4.24
N MET A 60 -5.54 1.56 -4.54
CA MET A 60 -6.67 1.82 -3.64
C MET A 60 -7.85 0.94 -4.01
N VAL A 61 -8.42 0.22 -3.05
CA VAL A 61 -9.67 -0.53 -3.20
C VAL A 61 -10.65 0.04 -2.17
N PRO A 62 -11.28 1.19 -2.46
CA PRO A 62 -11.98 1.97 -1.47
C PRO A 62 -13.13 1.19 -0.83
N ASP A 63 -13.20 1.23 0.49
CA ASP A 63 -14.43 0.90 1.19
C ASP A 63 -15.54 1.86 0.72
N LEU A 64 -16.80 1.39 0.69
CA LEU A 64 -17.95 2.21 0.27
C LEU A 64 -18.10 3.52 1.06
N ARG A 65 -17.53 3.58 2.27
CA ARG A 65 -17.49 4.77 3.13
C ARG A 65 -16.49 5.83 2.64
N TYR A 66 -15.53 5.47 1.80
CA TYR A 66 -14.40 6.31 1.40
C TYR A 66 -14.20 6.34 -0.11
N VAL A 67 -15.01 7.11 -0.82
CA VAL A 67 -14.84 7.30 -2.28
C VAL A 67 -13.83 8.37 -2.68
N LYS A 68 -13.28 9.13 -1.71
CA LYS A 68 -12.37 10.24 -2.01
C LYS A 68 -10.92 9.78 -2.02
N VAL A 69 -10.33 9.77 -3.22
CA VAL A 69 -8.89 9.63 -3.43
C VAL A 69 -8.17 10.88 -2.91
N PRO A 70 -7.08 10.75 -2.13
CA PRO A 70 -6.27 11.90 -1.70
C PRO A 70 -5.72 12.71 -2.88
N ASP A 71 -5.55 14.02 -2.66
CA ASP A 71 -4.96 14.90 -3.68
C ASP A 71 -3.41 14.91 -3.66
N GLU A 72 -2.83 14.61 -2.50
CA GLU A 72 -1.39 14.45 -2.28
C GLU A 72 -0.88 13.17 -2.96
N GLY A 73 0.23 13.26 -3.71
CA GLY A 73 0.97 12.11 -4.24
C GLY A 73 0.19 11.22 -5.22
N LYS A 74 -0.72 11.79 -6.03
CA LYS A 74 -1.53 11.03 -6.99
C LYS A 74 -0.70 10.20 -7.96
N GLU A 75 0.51 10.63 -8.28
CA GLU A 75 1.46 9.91 -9.13
C GLU A 75 1.90 8.55 -8.56
N GLN A 76 1.79 8.35 -7.24
CA GLN A 76 2.07 7.07 -6.58
C GLN A 76 0.82 6.16 -6.49
N ILE A 77 -0.36 6.68 -6.83
CA ILE A 77 -1.59 5.89 -6.89
C ILE A 77 -1.64 5.22 -8.26
N VAL A 78 -1.29 3.94 -8.28
CA VAL A 78 -1.20 3.14 -9.50
C VAL A 78 -2.58 2.94 -10.12
N GLU A 79 -3.55 2.55 -9.29
CA GLU A 79 -4.92 2.27 -9.73
C GLU A 79 -5.89 2.40 -8.56
N VAL A 80 -7.14 2.73 -8.88
CA VAL A 80 -8.27 2.68 -7.94
C VAL A 80 -9.24 1.62 -8.45
N LEU A 81 -9.31 0.48 -7.78
CA LEU A 81 -10.11 -0.69 -8.18
C LEU A 81 -11.44 -0.73 -7.44
N LYS A 82 -12.43 -1.43 -8.01
CA LYS A 82 -13.70 -1.68 -7.30
C LYS A 82 -13.61 -2.93 -6.41
N SER A 83 -12.80 -3.90 -6.83
CA SER A 83 -12.53 -5.14 -6.10
C SER A 83 -11.06 -5.51 -6.24
N LEU A 84 -10.52 -6.27 -5.28
CA LEU A 84 -9.21 -6.91 -5.43
C LEU A 84 -9.20 -7.93 -6.59
N GLU A 85 -10.37 -8.47 -6.96
CA GLU A 85 -10.52 -9.37 -8.11
C GLU A 85 -10.28 -8.67 -9.45
N ASP A 86 -10.39 -7.34 -9.50
CA ASP A 86 -10.09 -6.55 -10.71
C ASP A 86 -8.58 -6.30 -10.87
N PHE A 87 -7.75 -6.66 -9.89
CA PHE A 87 -6.31 -6.42 -9.93
C PHE A 87 -5.65 -7.29 -11.00
N ARG A 88 -4.88 -6.64 -11.88
CA ARG A 88 -4.09 -7.29 -12.93
C ARG A 88 -2.60 -7.18 -12.60
N PRO A 89 -1.95 -8.24 -12.11
CA PRO A 89 -0.54 -8.18 -11.69
C PRO A 89 0.41 -7.68 -12.79
N GLU A 90 0.09 -7.97 -14.05
CA GLU A 90 0.87 -7.53 -15.21
C GLU A 90 0.89 -6.01 -15.40
N SER A 91 -0.08 -5.27 -14.86
CA SER A 91 -0.10 -3.79 -14.92
C SER A 91 1.04 -3.16 -14.12
N VAL A 92 1.60 -3.90 -13.16
CA VAL A 92 2.73 -3.49 -12.31
C VAL A 92 3.99 -4.32 -12.54
N GLY A 93 4.04 -5.07 -13.65
CA GLY A 93 5.20 -5.88 -14.03
C GLY A 93 5.36 -7.20 -13.28
N LEU A 94 4.30 -7.68 -12.60
CA LEU A 94 4.25 -9.03 -12.03
C LEU A 94 3.70 -10.03 -13.07
N PRO A 95 3.96 -11.34 -12.93
CA PRO A 95 3.35 -12.35 -13.80
C PRO A 95 1.82 -12.32 -13.69
N ALA A 96 1.13 -12.42 -14.83
CA ALA A 96 -0.33 -12.56 -14.86
C ALA A 96 -0.78 -13.81 -14.08
N PHE A 97 -2.01 -13.79 -13.56
CA PHE A 97 -2.59 -14.98 -12.95
C PHE A 97 -2.73 -16.11 -13.98
N ASP A 98 -2.55 -17.35 -13.52
CA ASP A 98 -2.89 -18.51 -14.32
C ASP A 98 -4.40 -18.49 -14.61
N HIS A 99 -4.78 -18.68 -15.87
CA HIS A 99 -6.16 -18.93 -16.22
C HIS A 99 -6.52 -20.35 -15.73
N LEU A 100 -7.31 -20.44 -14.65
CA LEU A 100 -7.93 -21.69 -14.21
C LEU A 100 -8.99 -22.16 -15.20
#